data_AF-A0A522AP14-F1
#
_entry.id   AF-A0A522AP14-F1
#
_cell.length_a   1.000
_cell.length_b   1.000
_cell.length_c   1.000
_cell.angle_alpha   90.00
_cell.angle_beta   90.00
_cell.angle_gamma   90.00
#
_symmetry.space_group_name_H-M   'P 1'
#
loop_
_entity.id
_entity.type
_entity.pdbx_description
1 polymer ?
#
loop_
_entity_poly.entity_id
_entity_poly.type
_entity_poly.pdbx_seq_one_letter_code
_entity_poly.pdbx_strand_id
1 'polypeptide(L)'
;MARQLSRSVPLAELHCHLGAAVTPSIMWGIAHSQGIKLPTKDYWEFRELITVNPRGTKSFEAYLQLFHWTELIQSSPLAVERSVYEVIGGAYRKNNVTTMELRFNPMKRNRGGEQDLDHIIAAAVRGMDRARLEYPVKPGLIFCLDRAFPYELNEIIAEKAILWRDRGVVGVDIAGPESPTFRVADYRRLMRRARQFGLGITIHTGESGPIEEVA
;
A
#
# COMPACT_ATOMS: atom_id res chain seq x y z
N MET A 1 2.43 -11.91 29.87
CA MET A 1 2.85 -12.44 28.56
C MET A 1 1.67 -12.36 27.61
N ALA A 2 1.82 -11.79 26.42
CA ALA A 2 0.76 -11.80 25.42
C ALA A 2 0.45 -13.27 25.06
N ARG A 3 -0.83 -13.63 25.04
CA ARG A 3 -1.27 -14.99 24.66
C ARG A 3 -0.96 -15.17 23.17
N GLN A 4 -0.05 -16.09 22.84
CA GLN A 4 0.20 -16.45 21.44
C GLN A 4 -1.01 -17.21 20.89
N LEU A 5 -1.48 -16.80 19.72
CA LEU A 5 -2.52 -17.52 18.98
C LEU A 5 -1.91 -18.81 18.41
N SER A 6 -2.70 -19.89 18.38
CA SER A 6 -2.29 -21.14 17.74
C SER A 6 -2.07 -20.94 16.24
N ARG A 7 -1.08 -21.59 15.65
CA ARG A 7 -0.85 -21.58 14.19
C ARG A 7 -1.95 -22.29 13.40
N SER A 8 -2.83 -23.05 14.06
CA SER A 8 -4.02 -23.62 13.42
C SER A 8 -5.14 -22.60 13.21
N VAL A 9 -5.07 -21.42 13.84
CA VAL A 9 -6.04 -20.35 13.64
C VAL A 9 -5.64 -19.58 12.37
N PRO A 10 -6.48 -19.57 11.31
CA PRO A 10 -6.22 -18.75 10.14
C PRO A 10 -6.38 -17.27 10.53
N LEU A 11 -5.41 -16.45 10.10
CA LEU A 11 -5.43 -15.00 10.34
C LEU A 11 -5.57 -14.25 9.01
N ALA A 12 -6.34 -13.17 9.05
CA ALA A 12 -6.53 -12.26 7.94
C ALA A 12 -5.99 -10.87 8.29
N GLU A 13 -5.25 -10.27 7.36
CA GLU A 13 -4.79 -8.89 7.42
C GLU A 13 -5.46 -8.11 6.29
N LEU A 14 -6.45 -7.29 6.63
CA LEU A 14 -7.31 -6.62 5.65
C LEU A 14 -6.97 -5.14 5.47
N HIS A 15 -6.08 -4.61 6.32
CA HIS A 15 -5.72 -3.20 6.29
C HIS A 15 -4.22 -3.02 6.48
N CYS A 16 -3.46 -3.29 5.42
CA CYS A 16 -2.02 -3.12 5.43
C CYS A 16 -1.54 -2.35 4.19
N HIS A 17 -0.91 -1.20 4.41
CA HIS A 17 -0.32 -0.38 3.36
C HIS A 17 1.08 -0.87 2.99
N LEU A 18 1.32 -1.13 1.71
CA LEU A 18 2.64 -1.54 1.20
C LEU A 18 3.76 -0.55 1.56
N GLY A 19 3.43 0.75 1.64
CA GLY A 19 4.33 1.83 2.01
C GLY A 19 4.89 1.74 3.43
N ALA A 20 4.23 1.01 4.33
CA ALA A 20 4.63 0.89 5.73
C ALA A 20 4.96 -0.56 6.15
N ALA A 21 4.85 -1.53 5.25
CA ALA A 21 4.89 -2.96 5.60
C ALA A 21 6.23 -3.65 5.30
N VAL A 22 7.07 -3.07 4.43
CA VAL A 22 8.32 -3.71 4.03
C VAL A 22 9.33 -3.67 5.18
N THR A 23 9.96 -4.82 5.47
CA THR A 23 10.99 -4.90 6.51
C THR A 23 12.17 -3.97 6.18
N PRO A 24 12.68 -3.15 7.12
CA PRO A 24 13.72 -2.16 6.84
C PRO A 24 14.97 -2.69 6.13
N SER A 25 15.46 -3.88 6.48
CA SER A 25 16.62 -4.49 5.81
C SER A 25 16.39 -4.79 4.32
N ILE A 26 15.14 -5.13 3.96
CA ILE A 26 14.74 -5.34 2.57
C ILE A 26 14.68 -4.00 1.85
N MET A 27 14.10 -2.98 2.48
CA MET A 27 14.03 -1.63 1.93
C MET A 27 15.43 -1.04 1.67
N TRP A 28 16.36 -1.23 2.63
CA TRP A 28 17.77 -0.87 2.48
C TRP A 28 18.39 -1.56 1.26
N GLY A 29 18.18 -2.87 1.10
CA GLY A 29 18.67 -3.61 -0.07
C GLY A 29 18.08 -3.12 -1.39
N ILE A 30 16.77 -2.81 -1.42
CA ILE A 30 16.09 -2.25 -2.60
C ILE A 30 16.67 -0.88 -2.96
N ALA A 31 16.91 0.00 -1.99
CA ALA A 31 17.49 1.32 -2.23
C ALA A 31 18.87 1.23 -2.87
N HIS A 32 19.75 0.36 -2.33
CA HIS A 32 21.10 0.17 -2.84
C HIS A 32 21.12 -0.48 -4.22
N SER A 33 20.25 -1.47 -4.48
CA SER A 33 20.16 -2.11 -5.81
C SER A 33 19.74 -1.13 -6.92
N GLN A 34 19.07 -0.03 -6.56
CA GLN A 34 18.64 1.01 -7.48
C GLN A 34 19.60 2.21 -7.53
N GLY A 35 20.66 2.21 -6.72
CA GLY A 35 21.58 3.35 -6.62
C GLY A 35 20.94 4.60 -6.00
N ILE A 36 19.89 4.46 -5.19
CA ILE A 36 19.26 5.61 -4.52
C ILE A 36 20.22 6.18 -3.48
N LYS A 37 20.55 7.48 -3.62
CA LYS A 37 21.36 8.20 -2.64
C LYS A 37 20.52 8.51 -1.39
N LEU A 38 20.76 7.75 -0.32
CA LEU A 38 20.11 7.94 0.98
C LEU A 38 20.81 9.07 1.77
N PRO A 39 20.09 9.83 2.61
CA PRO A 39 20.64 10.91 3.43
C PRO A 39 21.26 10.41 4.75
N THR A 40 21.58 9.12 4.83
CA THR A 40 21.97 8.40 6.06
C THR A 40 23.33 7.74 5.84
N LYS A 41 24.17 7.69 6.88
CA LYS A 41 25.53 7.12 6.74
C LYS A 41 25.57 5.59 6.75
N ASP A 42 24.59 4.98 7.41
CA ASP A 42 24.53 3.54 7.63
C ASP A 42 23.08 3.03 7.72
N TYR A 43 22.95 1.71 7.86
CA TYR A 43 21.66 1.03 7.95
C TYR A 43 20.85 1.43 9.20
N TRP A 44 21.50 1.74 10.32
CA TRP A 44 20.81 2.03 11.56
C TRP A 44 20.14 3.39 11.51
N GLU A 45 20.86 4.41 11.01
CA GLU A 45 20.28 5.73 10.73
C GLU A 45 19.16 5.65 9.67
N PHE A 46 19.33 4.81 8.65
CA PHE A 46 18.25 4.56 7.68
C PHE A 46 17.01 3.94 8.29
N ARG A 47 17.19 2.94 9.15
CA ARG A 47 16.05 2.33 9.85
C ARG A 47 15.32 3.38 10.67
N GLU A 48 16.04 4.26 11.37
CA GLU A 48 15.45 5.37 12.12
C GLU A 48 14.72 6.37 11.21
N LEU A 49 15.29 6.69 10.05
CA LEU A 49 14.68 7.59 9.05
C LEU A 49 13.28 7.12 8.59
N ILE A 50 13.08 5.80 8.44
CA ILE A 50 11.82 5.23 7.92
C ILE A 50 10.91 4.62 9.00
N THR A 51 11.25 4.77 10.28
CA THR A 51 10.48 4.17 11.40
C THR A 51 9.90 5.27 12.28
N VAL A 52 8.62 5.14 12.63
CA VAL A 52 7.97 6.05 13.58
C VAL A 52 8.72 6.04 14.91
N ASN A 53 9.05 7.23 15.40
CA ASN A 53 9.64 7.42 16.72
C ASN A 53 8.66 8.22 17.58
N PRO A 54 8.07 7.63 18.64
CA PRO A 54 7.11 8.32 19.51
C PRO A 54 7.63 9.63 20.13
N ARG A 55 8.95 9.83 20.21
CA ARG A 55 9.55 11.08 20.70
C ARG A 55 9.60 12.18 19.64
N GLY A 56 9.63 11.82 18.36
CA GLY A 56 9.81 12.74 17.23
C GLY A 56 8.58 12.92 16.32
N THR A 57 7.78 11.87 16.12
CA THR A 57 6.56 11.91 15.28
C THR A 57 5.38 12.33 16.14
N LYS A 58 4.98 13.61 16.06
CA LYS A 58 3.94 14.19 16.94
C LYS A 58 2.61 14.52 16.25
N SER A 59 2.50 14.32 14.94
CA SER A 59 1.25 14.54 14.20
C SER A 59 1.08 13.52 13.08
N PHE A 60 -0.15 13.42 12.56
CA PHE A 60 -0.46 12.58 11.40
C PHE A 60 0.32 13.04 10.15
N GLU A 61 0.48 14.35 9.95
CA GLU A 61 1.31 14.84 8.84
C GLU A 61 2.77 14.42 8.98
N ALA A 62 3.33 14.49 10.21
CA ALA A 62 4.70 14.04 10.46
C ALA A 62 4.87 12.54 10.19
N TYR A 63 3.83 11.73 10.45
CA TYR A 63 3.80 10.32 10.07
C TYR A 63 3.80 10.14 8.55
N LEU A 64 2.97 10.90 7.83
CA LEU A 64 2.89 10.84 6.36
C LEU A 64 4.20 11.26 5.67
N GLN A 65 5.01 12.14 6.28
CA GLN A 65 6.33 12.50 5.74
C GLN A 65 7.30 11.30 5.67
N LEU A 66 7.13 10.28 6.52
CA LEU A 66 7.94 9.05 6.44
C LEU A 66 7.72 8.30 5.13
N PHE A 67 6.52 8.43 4.53
CA PHE A 67 6.19 7.76 3.28
C PHE A 67 6.98 8.29 2.09
N HIS A 68 7.54 9.49 2.16
CA HIS A 68 8.38 10.01 1.08
C HIS A 68 9.49 9.01 0.71
N TRP A 69 10.25 8.53 1.71
CA TRP A 69 11.34 7.60 1.48
C TRP A 69 10.85 6.19 1.16
N THR A 70 9.85 5.69 1.88
CA THR A 70 9.38 4.33 1.66
C THR A 70 8.74 4.18 0.29
N GLU A 71 7.92 5.14 -0.15
CA GLU A 71 7.34 5.13 -1.48
C GLU A 71 8.41 5.29 -2.57
N LEU A 72 9.34 6.23 -2.44
CA LEU A 72 10.42 6.44 -3.42
C LEU A 72 11.24 5.17 -3.65
N ILE A 73 11.64 4.49 -2.57
CA ILE A 73 12.45 3.27 -2.67
C ILE A 73 11.68 2.15 -3.35
N GLN A 74 10.36 2.10 -3.19
CA GLN A 74 9.49 1.12 -3.81
C GLN A 74 9.00 1.50 -5.22
N SER A 75 9.43 2.65 -5.76
CA SER A 75 8.91 3.23 -7.01
C SER A 75 9.70 2.79 -8.26
N SER A 76 9.70 1.47 -8.52
CA SER A 76 10.11 0.87 -9.79
C SER A 76 9.47 -0.52 -9.93
N PRO A 77 9.37 -1.09 -11.15
CA PRO A 77 8.82 -2.44 -11.33
C PRO A 77 9.52 -3.50 -10.49
N LEU A 78 10.86 -3.50 -10.43
CA LEU A 78 11.60 -4.46 -9.62
C LEU A 78 11.39 -4.24 -8.11
N ALA A 79 11.35 -2.98 -7.68
CA ALA A 79 11.16 -2.64 -6.28
C ALA A 79 9.76 -2.97 -5.76
N VAL A 80 8.72 -2.69 -6.54
CA VAL A 80 7.33 -2.99 -6.17
C VAL A 80 7.07 -4.49 -6.17
N GLU A 81 7.58 -5.23 -7.15
CA GLU A 81 7.45 -6.70 -7.20
C GLU A 81 8.06 -7.32 -5.95
N ARG A 82 9.31 -6.96 -5.63
CA ARG A 82 10.00 -7.45 -4.43
C ARG A 82 9.27 -7.04 -3.16
N SER A 83 8.79 -5.80 -3.07
CA SER A 83 8.06 -5.31 -1.90
C SER A 83 6.79 -6.11 -1.63
N VAL A 84 5.97 -6.33 -2.67
CA VAL A 84 4.71 -7.07 -2.55
C VAL A 84 4.97 -8.51 -2.14
N TYR A 85 5.93 -9.19 -2.79
CA TYR A 85 6.33 -10.55 -2.46
C TYR A 85 6.78 -10.67 -0.99
N GLU A 86 7.68 -9.79 -0.55
CA GLU A 86 8.24 -9.83 0.81
C GLU A 86 7.23 -9.50 1.89
N VAL A 87 6.27 -8.61 1.61
CA VAL A 87 5.19 -8.26 2.56
C VAL A 87 4.24 -9.44 2.73
N ILE A 88 3.71 -10.00 1.64
CA ILE A 88 2.75 -11.11 1.70
C ILE A 88 3.40 -12.37 2.27
N GLY A 89 4.54 -12.80 1.71
CA GLY A 89 5.26 -13.98 2.18
C GLY A 89 5.82 -13.78 3.59
N GLY A 90 6.23 -12.56 3.94
CA GLY A 90 6.70 -12.22 5.29
C GLY A 90 5.59 -12.29 6.34
N ALA A 91 4.39 -11.81 6.03
CA ALA A 91 3.24 -11.88 6.91
C ALA A 91 2.87 -13.34 7.25
N TYR A 92 2.89 -14.23 6.26
CA TYR A 92 2.70 -15.67 6.49
C TYR A 92 3.82 -16.27 7.35
N ARG A 93 5.08 -16.10 6.95
CA ARG A 93 6.23 -16.73 7.62
C ARG A 93 6.34 -16.32 9.08
N LYS A 94 6.13 -15.04 9.39
CA LYS A 94 6.32 -14.47 10.72
C LYS A 94 5.08 -14.59 11.60
N ASN A 95 3.88 -14.40 11.02
CA ASN A 95 2.64 -14.23 11.80
C ASN A 95 1.53 -15.21 11.43
N ASN A 96 1.75 -16.15 10.50
CA ASN A 96 0.73 -17.10 10.05
C ASN A 96 -0.52 -16.44 9.44
N VAL A 97 -0.36 -15.25 8.86
CA VAL A 97 -1.42 -14.58 8.08
C VAL A 97 -1.59 -15.34 6.76
N THR A 98 -2.77 -15.91 6.55
CA THR A 98 -3.10 -16.74 5.38
C THR A 98 -4.00 -16.01 4.39
N THR A 99 -4.65 -14.92 4.78
CA THR A 99 -5.42 -14.05 3.89
C THR A 99 -4.94 -12.63 4.05
N MET A 100 -4.61 -11.95 2.95
CA MET A 100 -4.08 -10.59 3.01
C MET A 100 -4.63 -9.73 1.89
N GLU A 101 -5.22 -8.60 2.23
CA GLU A 101 -5.57 -7.55 1.29
C GLU A 101 -4.54 -6.42 1.41
N LEU A 102 -3.54 -6.45 0.53
CA LEU A 102 -2.43 -5.51 0.53
C LEU A 102 -2.79 -4.29 -0.32
N ARG A 103 -2.76 -3.11 0.29
CA ARG A 103 -3.17 -1.87 -0.37
C ARG A 103 -2.00 -0.95 -0.68
N PHE A 104 -2.07 -0.28 -1.83
CA PHE A 104 -1.11 0.76 -2.21
C PHE A 104 -1.69 1.69 -3.28
N ASN A 105 -1.14 2.89 -3.38
CA ASN A 105 -1.44 3.80 -4.49
C ASN A 105 -0.44 3.54 -5.63
N PRO A 106 -0.84 3.02 -6.80
CA PRO A 106 0.09 2.71 -7.89
C PRO A 106 0.69 3.95 -8.54
N MET A 107 -0.02 5.09 -8.57
CA MET A 107 0.51 6.34 -9.12
C MET A 107 1.62 6.94 -8.25
N LYS A 108 1.56 6.78 -6.92
CA LYS A 108 2.70 7.15 -6.07
C LYS A 108 3.95 6.32 -6.34
N ARG A 109 3.85 5.23 -7.09
CA ARG A 109 4.96 4.33 -7.44
C ARG A 109 5.49 4.50 -8.86
N ASN A 110 4.86 5.35 -9.66
CA ASN A 110 5.22 5.54 -11.07
C ASN A 110 6.10 6.77 -11.33
N ARG A 111 6.53 7.46 -10.26
CA ARG A 111 7.39 8.66 -10.30
C ARG A 111 6.87 9.76 -11.23
N GLY A 112 5.58 10.09 -11.13
CA GLY A 112 4.99 11.14 -11.96
C GLY A 112 4.94 10.78 -13.45
N GLY A 113 4.97 9.48 -13.78
CA GLY A 113 4.88 8.97 -15.15
C GLY A 113 6.22 8.54 -15.77
N GLU A 114 7.35 8.65 -15.07
CA GLU A 114 8.63 8.07 -15.56
C GLU A 114 8.52 6.56 -15.79
N GLN A 115 7.71 5.87 -14.98
CA GLN A 115 7.37 4.47 -15.16
C GLN A 115 5.92 4.36 -15.65
N ASP A 116 5.70 3.47 -16.60
CA ASP A 116 4.34 3.14 -17.04
C ASP A 116 3.52 2.55 -15.87
N LEU A 117 2.28 3.01 -15.75
CA LEU A 117 1.42 2.64 -14.63
C LEU A 117 1.01 1.16 -14.69
N ASP A 118 0.73 0.62 -15.88
CA ASP A 118 0.41 -0.79 -16.04
C ASP A 118 1.64 -1.66 -15.76
N HIS A 119 2.85 -1.19 -16.06
CA HIS A 119 4.07 -1.90 -15.71
C HIS A 119 4.27 -2.00 -14.19
N ILE A 120 4.01 -0.93 -13.44
CA ILE A 120 4.00 -0.95 -11.96
C ILE A 120 2.96 -1.94 -11.43
N ILE A 121 1.74 -1.91 -11.99
CA ILE A 121 0.66 -2.81 -11.57
C ILE A 121 1.02 -4.26 -11.87
N ALA A 122 1.48 -4.56 -13.08
CA ALA A 122 1.90 -5.90 -13.49
C ALA A 122 3.00 -6.44 -12.58
N ALA A 123 3.95 -5.58 -12.17
CA ALA A 123 4.99 -5.95 -11.23
C ALA A 123 4.47 -6.26 -9.83
N ALA A 124 3.53 -5.47 -9.31
CA ALA A 124 2.86 -5.77 -8.04
C ALA A 124 2.12 -7.13 -8.11
N VAL A 125 1.39 -7.39 -9.19
CA VAL A 125 0.70 -8.67 -9.43
C VAL A 125 1.70 -9.83 -9.47
N ARG A 126 2.85 -9.69 -10.15
CA ARG A 126 3.89 -10.74 -10.14
C ARG A 126 4.42 -11.02 -8.74
N GLY A 127 4.64 -10.00 -7.92
CA GLY A 127 5.08 -10.19 -6.54
C GLY A 127 4.07 -10.97 -5.70
N MET A 128 2.79 -10.67 -5.90
CA MET A 128 1.67 -11.39 -5.28
C MET A 128 1.58 -12.84 -5.78
N ASP A 129 1.65 -13.07 -7.09
CA ASP A 129 1.58 -14.40 -7.70
C ASP A 129 2.72 -15.29 -7.18
N ARG A 130 3.94 -14.75 -7.08
CA ARG A 130 5.09 -15.45 -6.49
C ARG A 130 4.83 -15.88 -5.04
N ALA A 131 4.33 -14.97 -4.20
CA ALA A 131 4.02 -15.30 -2.82
C ALA A 131 2.92 -16.38 -2.71
N ARG A 132 1.91 -16.33 -3.59
CA ARG A 132 0.83 -17.33 -3.68
C ARG A 132 1.32 -18.70 -4.13
N LEU A 133 2.33 -18.76 -5.00
CA LEU A 133 2.93 -20.02 -5.45
C LEU A 133 3.79 -20.67 -4.35
N GLU A 134 4.49 -19.87 -3.55
CA GLU A 134 5.41 -20.37 -2.52
C GLU A 134 4.75 -20.66 -1.17
N TYR A 135 3.66 -19.96 -0.84
CA TYR A 135 3.02 -20.04 0.47
C TYR A 135 1.51 -20.31 0.33
N PRO A 136 0.86 -20.95 1.33
CA PRO A 136 -0.59 -21.19 1.32
C PRO A 136 -1.38 -19.92 1.71
N VAL A 137 -1.18 -18.85 0.95
CA VAL A 137 -1.79 -17.53 1.16
C VAL A 137 -2.85 -17.22 0.10
N LYS A 138 -3.83 -16.42 0.49
CA LYS A 138 -4.89 -15.87 -0.36
C LYS A 138 -4.75 -14.34 -0.42
N PRO A 139 -3.82 -13.82 -1.23
CA PRO A 139 -3.61 -12.40 -1.32
C PRO A 139 -4.59 -11.75 -2.31
N GLY A 140 -4.91 -10.48 -2.06
CA GLY A 140 -5.56 -9.58 -3.01
C GLY A 140 -4.94 -8.19 -2.94
N LEU A 141 -4.88 -7.50 -4.07
CA LEU A 141 -4.41 -6.11 -4.13
C LEU A 141 -5.59 -5.14 -4.06
N ILE A 142 -5.43 -4.08 -3.29
CA ILE A 142 -6.36 -2.94 -3.25
C ILE A 142 -5.63 -1.70 -3.76
N PHE A 143 -6.23 -1.00 -4.72
CA PHE A 143 -5.66 0.27 -5.20
C PHE A 143 -6.24 1.44 -4.41
N CYS A 144 -5.35 2.16 -3.71
CA CYS A 144 -5.71 3.33 -2.93
C CYS A 144 -5.71 4.57 -3.82
N LEU A 145 -6.87 5.23 -3.88
CA LEU A 145 -7.02 6.62 -4.27
C LEU A 145 -6.45 7.51 -3.16
N ASP A 146 -6.11 8.76 -3.48
CA ASP A 146 -5.54 9.71 -2.52
C ASP A 146 -6.32 11.02 -2.44
N ARG A 147 -6.67 11.45 -1.23
CA ARG A 147 -7.38 12.71 -0.93
C ARG A 147 -6.63 13.96 -1.41
N ALA A 148 -5.31 13.90 -1.53
CA ALA A 148 -4.47 14.99 -2.02
C ALA A 148 -4.37 15.03 -3.55
N PHE A 149 -4.84 14.00 -4.25
CA PHE A 149 -4.81 13.99 -5.71
C PHE A 149 -6.00 14.73 -6.32
N PRO A 150 -5.82 15.36 -7.50
CA PRO A 150 -6.92 15.72 -8.36
C PRO A 150 -7.80 14.50 -8.65
N TYR A 151 -9.11 14.74 -8.77
CA TYR A 151 -10.09 13.67 -8.98
C TYR A 151 -9.76 12.80 -10.20
N GLU A 152 -9.23 13.40 -11.26
CA GLU A 152 -8.90 12.74 -12.53
C GLU A 152 -7.82 11.66 -12.35
N LEU A 153 -6.82 11.91 -11.50
CA LEU A 153 -5.81 10.91 -11.18
C LEU A 153 -6.43 9.72 -10.44
N ASN A 154 -7.33 10.00 -9.51
CA ASN A 154 -8.05 8.97 -8.79
C ASN A 154 -9.00 8.18 -9.70
N GLU A 155 -9.65 8.83 -10.67
CA GLU A 155 -10.47 8.15 -11.68
C GLU A 155 -9.63 7.15 -12.48
N ILE A 156 -8.43 7.53 -12.93
CA ILE A 156 -7.52 6.63 -13.64
C ILE A 156 -7.16 5.41 -12.76
N ILE A 157 -6.82 5.61 -11.48
CA ILE A 157 -6.49 4.51 -10.57
C ILE A 157 -7.67 3.53 -10.44
N ALA A 158 -8.89 4.04 -10.28
CA ALA A 158 -10.08 3.20 -10.17
C ALA A 158 -10.38 2.44 -11.47
N GLU A 159 -10.22 3.06 -12.64
CA GLU A 159 -10.35 2.37 -13.93
C GLU A 159 -9.27 1.28 -14.10
N LYS A 160 -8.04 1.54 -13.64
CA LYS A 160 -6.99 0.51 -13.61
C LYS A 160 -7.35 -0.64 -12.68
N ALA A 161 -7.95 -0.38 -11.52
CA ALA A 161 -8.43 -1.45 -10.65
C ALA A 161 -9.47 -2.32 -11.35
N ILE A 162 -10.42 -1.72 -12.07
CA ILE A 162 -11.44 -2.43 -12.86
C ILE A 162 -10.80 -3.27 -13.96
N LEU A 163 -9.83 -2.70 -14.68
CA LEU A 163 -9.11 -3.38 -15.76
C LEU A 163 -8.35 -4.61 -15.25
N TRP A 164 -7.72 -4.51 -14.07
CA TRP A 164 -6.88 -5.54 -13.48
C TRP A 164 -7.60 -6.47 -12.50
N ARG A 165 -8.94 -6.36 -12.36
CA ARG A 165 -9.74 -7.15 -11.40
C ARG A 165 -9.55 -8.66 -11.54
N ASP A 166 -9.43 -9.15 -12.78
CA ASP A 166 -9.29 -10.58 -13.08
C ASP A 166 -7.84 -11.09 -12.85
N ARG A 167 -6.94 -10.22 -12.37
CA ARG A 167 -5.53 -10.48 -12.07
C ARG A 167 -5.18 -10.28 -10.60
N GLY A 168 -6.18 -10.36 -9.73
CA GLY A 168 -6.01 -10.33 -8.27
C GLY A 168 -6.07 -8.94 -7.65
N VAL A 169 -6.53 -7.93 -8.38
CA VAL A 169 -7.01 -6.68 -7.79
C VAL A 169 -8.43 -6.91 -7.29
N VAL A 170 -8.65 -6.78 -5.98
CA VAL A 170 -9.91 -7.15 -5.32
C VAL A 170 -10.73 -5.95 -4.86
N GLY A 171 -10.14 -4.75 -4.84
CA GLY A 171 -10.85 -3.57 -4.39
C GLY A 171 -10.18 -2.24 -4.69
N VAL A 172 -10.90 -1.17 -4.35
CA VAL A 172 -10.40 0.19 -4.29
C VAL A 172 -10.59 0.76 -2.89
N ASP A 173 -9.69 1.66 -2.51
CA ASP A 173 -9.69 2.38 -1.25
C ASP A 173 -9.57 3.89 -1.49
N ILE A 174 -9.89 4.72 -0.50
CA ILE A 174 -9.49 6.13 -0.46
C ILE A 174 -8.73 6.39 0.84
N ALA A 175 -7.51 6.91 0.72
CA ALA A 175 -6.64 7.25 1.84
C ALA A 175 -5.97 8.61 1.60
N GLY A 176 -4.88 8.90 2.31
CA GLY A 176 -4.13 10.14 2.17
C GLY A 176 -4.45 11.15 3.28
N PRO A 177 -3.78 12.32 3.28
CA PRO A 177 -4.00 13.35 4.29
C PRO A 177 -5.40 13.96 4.19
N GLU A 178 -5.82 14.65 5.25
CA GLU A 178 -6.94 15.58 5.15
C GLU A 178 -6.68 16.62 4.07
N SER A 179 -7.72 16.92 3.30
CA SER A 179 -7.64 17.83 2.16
C SER A 179 -8.90 18.69 2.14
N PRO A 180 -8.75 20.04 2.14
CA PRO A 180 -9.91 20.95 2.14
C PRO A 180 -10.73 20.86 0.85
N THR A 181 -10.14 20.31 -0.21
CA THR A 181 -10.79 20.14 -1.52
C THR A 181 -11.37 18.75 -1.71
N PHE A 182 -11.15 17.82 -0.76
CA PHE A 182 -11.68 16.47 -0.85
C PHE A 182 -13.08 16.39 -0.25
N ARG A 183 -13.99 15.71 -0.97
CA ARG A 183 -15.32 15.36 -0.47
C ARG A 183 -15.63 13.93 -0.88
N VAL A 184 -15.87 13.05 0.10
CA VAL A 184 -16.21 11.63 -0.14
C VAL A 184 -17.41 11.50 -1.09
N ALA A 185 -18.38 12.41 -0.98
CA ALA A 185 -19.58 12.44 -1.82
C ALA A 185 -19.27 12.52 -3.34
N ASP A 186 -18.19 13.19 -3.74
CA ASP A 186 -17.82 13.36 -5.14
C ASP A 186 -17.38 12.02 -5.77
N TYR A 187 -16.90 11.09 -4.95
CA TYR A 187 -16.43 9.76 -5.36
C TYR A 187 -17.55 8.71 -5.46
N ARG A 188 -18.80 9.05 -5.10
CA ARG A 188 -19.93 8.09 -5.11
C ARG A 188 -20.10 7.41 -6.47
N ARG A 189 -20.00 8.17 -7.57
CA ARG A 189 -20.14 7.61 -8.93
C ARG A 189 -19.01 6.64 -9.24
N LEU A 190 -17.77 7.00 -8.89
CA LEU A 190 -16.58 6.18 -9.11
C LEU A 190 -16.64 4.86 -8.31
N MET A 191 -16.99 4.94 -7.04
CA MET A 191 -17.13 3.77 -6.16
C MET A 191 -18.26 2.84 -6.62
N ARG A 192 -19.40 3.41 -7.05
CA ARG A 192 -20.50 2.62 -7.65
C ARG A 192 -20.03 1.89 -8.91
N ARG A 193 -19.24 2.55 -9.75
CA ARG A 193 -18.68 1.94 -10.96
C ARG A 193 -17.75 0.78 -10.61
N ALA A 194 -16.79 0.97 -9.71
CA ALA A 194 -15.91 -0.12 -9.26
C ALA A 194 -16.70 -1.33 -8.73
N ARG A 195 -17.74 -1.08 -7.92
CA ARG A 195 -18.63 -2.12 -7.39
C ARG A 195 -19.44 -2.85 -8.49
N GLN A 196 -19.86 -2.16 -9.55
CA GLN A 196 -20.56 -2.79 -10.69
C GLN A 196 -19.68 -3.82 -11.42
N PHE A 197 -18.35 -3.65 -11.38
CA PHE A 197 -17.39 -4.61 -11.92
C PHE A 197 -16.92 -5.64 -10.86
N GLY A 198 -17.58 -5.71 -9.70
CA GLY A 198 -17.31 -6.74 -8.68
C GLY A 198 -16.15 -6.44 -7.73
N LEU A 199 -15.58 -5.24 -7.76
CA LEU A 199 -14.55 -4.83 -6.80
C LEU A 199 -15.16 -4.50 -5.42
N GLY A 200 -14.44 -4.86 -4.37
CA GLY A 200 -14.68 -4.37 -3.01
C GLY A 200 -14.40 -2.87 -2.89
N ILE A 201 -15.13 -2.21 -2.00
CA ILE A 201 -14.98 -0.78 -1.71
C ILE A 201 -14.65 -0.64 -0.23
N THR A 202 -13.55 0.05 0.06
CA THR A 202 -13.19 0.50 1.40
C THR A 202 -12.83 1.99 1.34
N ILE A 203 -12.94 2.71 2.44
CA ILE A 203 -12.63 4.13 2.52
C ILE A 203 -12.07 4.36 3.92
N HIS A 204 -10.91 5.02 4.05
CA HIS A 204 -10.46 5.52 5.33
C HIS A 204 -11.37 6.67 5.75
N THR A 205 -12.04 6.54 6.88
CA THR A 205 -12.92 7.57 7.47
C THR A 205 -12.91 7.39 8.99
N GLY A 206 -13.06 8.48 9.75
CA GLY A 206 -13.03 8.42 11.22
C GLY A 206 -11.63 8.19 11.82
N GLU A 207 -10.57 8.45 11.06
CA GLU A 207 -9.18 8.41 11.54
C GLU A 207 -8.74 9.78 12.08
N SER A 208 -8.77 10.80 11.23
CA SER A 208 -8.48 12.20 11.59
C SER A 208 -9.52 13.18 11.04
N GLY A 209 -10.14 12.83 9.90
CA GLY A 209 -11.19 13.61 9.25
C GLY A 209 -12.51 13.69 10.04
N PRO A 210 -13.44 14.56 9.60
CA PRO A 210 -14.65 14.88 10.33
C PRO A 210 -15.68 13.73 10.26
N ILE A 211 -16.59 13.67 11.23
CA ILE A 211 -17.53 12.55 11.40
C ILE A 211 -18.47 12.38 10.19
N GLU A 212 -18.73 13.47 9.47
CA GLU A 212 -19.54 13.52 8.26
C GLU A 212 -18.94 12.67 7.12
N GLU A 213 -17.64 12.35 7.15
CA GLU A 213 -17.05 11.43 6.18
C GLU A 213 -17.47 9.96 6.40
N VAL A 214 -17.85 9.59 7.63
CA VAL A 214 -18.28 8.23 7.98
C VAL A 214 -19.76 7.98 7.63
N ALA A 215 -20.56 9.04 7.61
CA ALA A 215 -22.02 9.01 7.44
C ALA A 215 -22.48 8.86 5.98
#